data_AF-A0A2W6E961-F1
#
_entry.id   AF-A0A2W6E961-F1
#
_cell.length_a   1.000
_cell.length_b   1.000
_cell.length_c   1.000
_cell.angle_alpha   90.00
_cell.angle_beta   90.00
_cell.angle_gamma   90.00
#
_symmetry.space_group_name_H-M   'P 1'
#
loop_
_entity.id
_entity.type
_entity.pdbx_description
1 polymer ?
#
loop_
_entity_poly.entity_id
_entity_poly.type
_entity_poly.pdbx_seq_one_letter_code
_entity_poly.pdbx_strand_id
1 'polypeptide(L)'
;MQQWKVALVPLDLPAVQQQGPSLADGLECGGAAVVQTPYDTTELPTEIGEVLEVLAQDLESGWLWCRSRSGREGWVPVKTLEVSG
;
A
#
# COMPACT_ATOMS: atom_id res chain seq x y z
N MET A 1 22.49 -3.86 -23.39
CA MET A 1 21.39 -4.04 -24.36
C MET A 1 20.13 -3.77 -23.53
N GLN A 2 19.46 -2.64 -23.67
CA GLN A 2 18.47 -2.38 -24.71
C GLN A 2 18.49 -0.88 -25.11
N GLN A 3 18.48 -0.64 -26.41
CA GLN A 3 18.39 0.69 -27.04
C GLN A 3 16.92 1.09 -27.15
N TRP A 4 16.58 2.34 -26.85
CA TRP A 4 15.29 2.93 -27.18
C TRP A 4 15.50 4.14 -28.09
N LYS A 5 14.79 4.16 -29.23
CA LYS A 5 14.81 5.24 -30.22
C LYS A 5 13.93 6.38 -29.72
N VAL A 6 14.48 7.59 -29.64
CA VAL A 6 13.70 8.81 -29.40
C VAL A 6 12.94 9.16 -30.69
N ALA A 7 11.63 9.33 -30.61
CA ALA A 7 10.85 9.95 -31.67
C ALA A 7 10.81 11.46 -31.38
N LEU A 8 11.38 12.27 -32.28
CA LEU A 8 11.32 13.73 -32.19
C LEU A 8 9.88 14.17 -32.51
N VAL A 9 9.20 14.69 -31.49
CA VAL A 9 7.89 15.34 -31.61
C VAL A 9 8.11 16.79 -32.06
N PRO A 10 7.41 17.30 -33.09
CA PRO A 10 7.63 18.65 -33.59
C PRO A 10 7.23 19.75 -32.60
N LEU A 11 8.05 20.80 -32.61
CA LEU A 11 7.98 22.03 -31.82
C LEU A 11 6.78 22.89 -32.28
N ASP A 12 5.65 22.82 -31.58
CA ASP A 12 4.78 23.97 -31.28
C ASP A 12 3.62 23.54 -30.37
N LEU A 13 3.87 23.44 -29.05
CA LEU A 13 2.80 23.37 -28.06
C LEU A 13 3.06 24.45 -27.00
N PRO A 14 2.08 25.34 -26.70
CA PRO A 14 2.23 26.29 -25.63
C PRO A 14 2.39 25.57 -24.28
N ALA A 15 3.12 26.23 -23.40
CA ALA A 15 3.68 25.72 -22.15
C ALA A 15 2.77 24.73 -21.39
N VAL A 16 3.31 23.54 -21.15
CA VAL A 16 2.77 22.59 -20.19
C VAL A 16 2.78 23.26 -18.81
N GLN A 17 1.60 23.58 -18.27
CA GLN A 17 1.47 23.82 -16.84
C GLN A 17 1.39 22.44 -16.18
N GLN A 18 2.54 21.99 -15.71
CA GLN A 18 2.69 20.83 -14.84
C GLN A 18 1.97 21.13 -13.51
N GLN A 19 0.67 20.87 -13.46
CA GLN A 19 -0.10 20.82 -12.22
C GLN A 19 -0.31 19.34 -11.90
N GLY A 20 0.54 18.81 -11.02
CA GLY A 20 0.24 17.53 -10.38
C GLY A 20 -1.10 17.63 -9.65
N PRO A 21 -1.89 16.54 -9.54
CA PRO A 21 -3.22 16.63 -8.95
C PRO A 21 -3.12 17.06 -7.48
N SER A 22 -3.53 18.30 -7.23
CA SER A 22 -3.80 18.84 -5.91
C SER A 22 -4.96 18.03 -5.32
N LEU A 23 -4.69 17.16 -4.36
CA LEU A 23 -5.73 16.41 -3.64
C LEU A 23 -6.57 17.31 -2.70
N ALA A 24 -6.32 18.63 -2.70
CA ALA A 24 -6.88 19.58 -1.75
C ALA A 24 -7.98 20.48 -2.34
N ASP A 25 -8.28 20.37 -3.64
CA ASP A 25 -9.41 21.07 -4.25
C ASP A 25 -10.62 20.15 -4.32
N GLY A 26 -11.32 20.07 -3.17
CA GLY A 26 -12.72 19.67 -3.04
C GLY A 26 -13.12 18.36 -3.70
N LEU A 27 -13.12 17.25 -2.95
CA LEU A 27 -13.92 16.09 -3.31
C LEU A 27 -15.41 16.51 -3.29
N GLU A 28 -15.89 17.00 -4.42
CA GLU A 28 -17.31 17.15 -4.70
C GLU A 28 -17.98 15.78 -4.53
N CYS A 29 -19.13 15.78 -3.88
CA CYS A 29 -19.89 14.56 -3.63
C CYS A 29 -20.26 13.91 -4.98
N GLY A 30 -19.51 12.86 -5.38
CA GLY A 30 -19.74 12.17 -6.66
C GLY A 30 -18.49 11.69 -7.42
N GLY A 31 -17.27 11.96 -6.94
CA GLY A 31 -16.06 11.38 -7.54
C GLY A 31 -15.98 9.85 -7.38
N ALA A 32 -15.47 9.16 -8.42
CA ALA A 32 -15.17 7.73 -8.37
C ALA A 32 -13.66 7.49 -8.23
N ALA A 33 -13.27 6.49 -7.45
CA ALA A 33 -11.89 6.05 -7.30
C ALA A 33 -11.79 4.56 -7.67
N VAL A 34 -10.62 4.15 -8.18
CA VAL A 34 -10.33 2.76 -8.56
C VAL A 34 -9.19 2.25 -7.70
N VAL A 35 -9.39 1.07 -7.10
CA VAL A 35 -8.36 0.36 -6.34
C VAL A 35 -7.24 -0.05 -7.31
N GLN A 36 -6.01 0.42 -7.07
CA GLN A 36 -4.85 0.05 -7.90
C GLN A 36 -4.05 -1.11 -7.29
N THR A 37 -4.19 -1.34 -5.99
CA THR A 37 -3.50 -2.41 -5.26
C THR A 37 -4.51 -3.02 -4.29
N PRO A 38 -4.66 -4.36 -4.25
CA PRO A 38 -5.51 -5.00 -3.26
C PRO A 38 -5.03 -4.65 -1.85
N TYR A 39 -5.97 -4.33 -0.98
CA TYR A 39 -5.70 -3.96 0.41
C TYR A 39 -6.73 -4.64 1.31
N ASP A 40 -6.28 -5.10 2.48
CA ASP A 40 -7.10 -5.79 3.48
C ASP A 40 -6.92 -5.08 4.82
N THR A 41 -7.99 -4.90 5.59
CA THR A 41 -7.96 -4.28 6.94
C THR A 41 -8.35 -5.25 8.04
N THR A 42 -8.43 -6.56 7.76
CA THR A 42 -8.81 -7.57 8.73
C THR A 42 -7.76 -7.64 9.83
N GLU A 43 -8.10 -7.21 11.03
CA GLU A 43 -7.22 -7.34 12.19
C GLU A 43 -7.35 -8.73 12.83
N LEU A 44 -6.23 -9.28 13.30
CA LEU A 44 -6.20 -10.51 14.09
C LEU A 44 -6.18 -10.16 15.59
N PRO A 45 -7.22 -10.53 16.37
CA PRO A 45 -7.17 -10.41 17.82
C PRO A 45 -6.13 -11.38 18.38
N THR A 46 -5.25 -10.87 19.25
CA THR A 46 -4.14 -11.62 19.84
C THR A 46 -4.14 -11.56 21.37
N GLU A 47 -3.49 -12.53 22.00
CA GLU A 47 -3.21 -12.54 23.43
C GLU A 47 -1.70 -12.44 23.71
N ILE A 48 -1.33 -11.90 24.89
CA ILE A 48 0.09 -11.82 25.29
C ILE A 48 0.69 -13.23 25.34
N GLY A 49 1.82 -13.41 24.66
CA GLY A 49 2.53 -14.70 24.58
C GLY A 49 1.99 -15.64 23.50
N GLU A 50 0.96 -15.25 22.74
CA GLU A 50 0.53 -16.00 21.57
C GLU A 50 1.62 -15.98 20.48
N VAL A 51 1.97 -17.17 19.99
CA VAL A 51 2.94 -17.33 18.89
C VAL A 51 2.20 -17.33 17.56
N LEU A 52 2.64 -16.47 16.65
CA LEU A 52 2.04 -16.26 15.34
C LEU A 52 3.02 -16.61 14.21
N GLU A 53 2.50 -17.20 13.14
CA GLU A 53 3.24 -17.37 11.88
C GLU A 53 3.11 -16.09 11.05
N VAL A 54 4.23 -15.47 10.67
CA VAL A 54 4.21 -14.29 9.78
C VAL A 54 4.14 -14.75 8.33
N LEU A 55 3.09 -14.33 7.62
CA LEU A 55 2.82 -14.70 6.23
C LEU A 55 3.17 -13.60 5.23
N ALA A 56 2.98 -12.33 5.63
CA ALA A 56 3.32 -11.16 4.83
C ALA A 56 3.72 -9.98 5.73
N GLN A 57 4.45 -9.02 5.16
CA GLN A 57 4.96 -7.86 5.87
C GLN A 57 4.63 -6.59 5.10
N ASP A 58 4.00 -5.63 5.77
CA ASP A 58 3.86 -4.24 5.34
C ASP A 58 4.53 -3.34 6.38
N LEU A 59 5.87 -3.31 6.32
CA LEU A 59 6.68 -2.55 7.27
C LEU A 59 6.56 -1.04 7.08
N GLU A 60 6.15 -0.58 5.89
CA GLU A 60 5.91 0.84 5.61
C GLU A 60 4.71 1.34 6.42
N SER A 61 3.63 0.55 6.49
CA SER A 61 2.47 0.84 7.33
C SER A 61 2.64 0.37 8.78
N GLY A 62 3.63 -0.48 9.07
CA GLY A 62 3.92 -1.00 10.41
C GLY A 62 3.07 -2.23 10.81
N TRP A 63 2.69 -3.07 9.86
CA TRP A 63 1.82 -4.24 10.06
C TRP A 63 2.39 -5.53 9.49
N LEU A 64 2.05 -6.65 10.12
CA LEU A 64 2.33 -8.00 9.64
C LEU A 64 1.03 -8.77 9.46
N TRP A 65 0.89 -9.49 8.35
CA TRP A 65 -0.21 -10.45 8.18
C TRP A 65 0.22 -11.74 8.84
N CYS A 66 -0.52 -12.15 9.86
CA CYS A 66 -0.15 -13.24 10.75
C CYS A 66 -1.22 -14.33 10.74
N ARG A 67 -0.81 -15.56 11.02
CA ARG A 67 -1.70 -16.69 11.29
C ARG A 67 -1.53 -17.20 12.72
N SER A 68 -2.64 -17.28 13.44
CA SER A 68 -2.69 -17.92 14.77
C SER A 68 -2.65 -19.45 14.66
N ARG A 69 -2.32 -20.13 15.76
CA ARG A 69 -2.39 -21.60 15.85
C ARG A 69 -3.79 -22.17 15.54
N SER A 70 -4.84 -21.37 15.75
CA SER A 70 -6.23 -21.73 15.42
C SER A 70 -6.56 -21.65 13.93
N GLY A 71 -5.64 -21.17 13.09
CA GLY A 71 -5.83 -20.99 11.65
C GLY A 71 -6.47 -19.65 11.26
N ARG A 72 -6.81 -18.78 12.22
CA ARG A 72 -7.26 -17.40 11.94
C ARG A 72 -6.10 -16.56 11.42
N GLU A 73 -6.39 -15.73 10.44
CA GLU A 73 -5.44 -14.80 9.83
C GLU A 73 -5.90 -13.36 9.96
N GLY A 74 -4.94 -12.43 10.00
CA GLY A 74 -5.20 -10.99 10.04
C GLY A 74 -3.94 -10.18 10.32
N TRP A 75 -4.07 -8.86 10.18
CA TRP A 75 -3.04 -7.89 10.46
C TRP A 75 -2.81 -7.72 11.97
N VAL A 76 -1.54 -7.65 12.36
CA VAL A 76 -1.09 -7.32 13.72
C VAL A 76 -0.04 -6.20 13.65
N PRO A 77 -0.13 -5.15 14.49
CA PRO A 77 0.86 -4.08 14.47
C PRO A 77 2.23 -4.59 14.89
N VAL A 78 3.28 -4.23 14.16
CA VAL A 78 4.67 -4.63 14.49
C VAL A 78 5.04 -4.23 15.92
N LYS A 79 4.58 -3.07 16.39
CA LYS A 79 4.87 -2.55 17.73
C LYS A 79 4.35 -3.41 18.89
N THR A 80 3.43 -4.35 18.64
CA THR A 80 2.89 -5.26 19.66
C THR A 80 3.54 -6.64 19.64
N LEU A 81 4.53 -6.84 18.76
CA LEU A 81 5.18 -8.12 18.53
C LEU A 81 6.64 -8.04 18.97
N GLU A 82 7.12 -9.14 19.55
CA GLU A 82 8.54 -9.41 19.72
C GLU A 82 8.95 -10.42 18.66
N VAL A 83 9.94 -10.07 17.83
CA VAL A 83 10.47 -10.98 16.81
C VAL A 83 11.62 -11.77 17.44
N SER A 84 11.39 -13.05 17.69
CA SER A 84 12.46 -13.98 18.07
C SER A 84 13.03 -14.63 16.82
N GLY A 85 14.33 -14.44 16.59
CA GLY A 85 15.11 -15.06 15.52
C GLY A 85 15.88 -16.29 15.98
#